data_AF-A0A917UYX2-F1
#
_entry.id   AF-A0A917UYX2-F1
#
_cell.length_a   1.000
_cell.length_b   1.000
_cell.length_c   1.000
_cell.angle_alpha   90.00
_cell.angle_beta   90.00
_cell.angle_gamma   90.00
#
_symmetry.space_group_name_H-M   'P 1'
#
loop_
_entity.id
_entity.type
_entity.pdbx_description
1 polymer ?
#
loop_
_entity_poly.entity_id
_entity_poly.type
_entity_poly.pdbx_seq_one_letter_code
_entity_poly.pdbx_strand_id
1 'polypeptide(L)' 'MKVSPTLMGFVYLFLGILFTYVAILSADETIWNFITILLAFFATLDFGVGIRMFIIHFKIKKHNKKK' A
#
# COMPACT_ATOMS: atom_id res chain seq x y z
N MET A 1 20.28 -1.63 -10.23
CA MET A 1 18.96 -1.49 -10.91
C MET A 1 18.24 -0.29 -10.28
N LYS A 2 17.95 0.77 -11.04
CA LYS A 2 17.19 1.93 -10.53
C LYS A 2 15.72 1.52 -10.41
N VAL A 3 15.32 0.90 -9.30
CA VAL A 3 13.91 0.62 -9.02
C VAL A 3 13.21 1.98 -8.94
N SER A 4 12.36 2.28 -9.92
CA SER A 4 11.69 3.58 -9.96
C SER A 4 10.79 3.69 -8.73
N PRO A 5 10.92 4.76 -7.91
CA PRO A 5 10.08 4.95 -6.73
C PRO A 5 8.57 4.88 -7.02
N THR A 6 8.18 5.17 -8.25
CA THR A 6 6.80 5.04 -8.75
C THR A 6 6.34 3.60 -8.92
N LEU A 7 7.21 2.74 -9.45
CA LEU A 7 6.90 1.33 -9.66
C LEU A 7 6.76 0.64 -8.30
N MET A 8 7.67 0.95 -7.37
CA MET A 8 7.62 0.41 -6.02
C MET A 8 6.35 0.85 -5.27
N GLY A 9 5.93 2.11 -5.41
CA GLY A 9 4.67 2.61 -4.82
C GLY A 9 3.42 1.90 -5.36
N PHE A 10 3.40 1.58 -6.65
CA PHE A 10 2.32 0.80 -7.27
C PHE A 10 2.30 -0.64 -6.75
N VAL A 11 3.46 -1.27 -6.59
CA VAL A 11 3.58 -2.63 -6.04
C VAL A 11 3.05 -2.67 -4.61
N TYR A 12 3.43 -1.72 -3.75
CA TYR A 12 2.91 -1.66 -2.38
C TYR A 12 1.39 -1.42 -2.32
N LEU A 13 0.84 -0.55 -3.17
CA LEU A 13 -0.62 -0.39 -3.25
C LEU A 13 -1.32 -1.68 -3.70
N PHE A 14 -0.78 -2.35 -4.71
CA PHE A 14 -1.35 -3.60 -5.21
C PHE A 14 -1.29 -4.70 -4.13
N LEU A 15 -0.17 -4.79 -3.42
CA LEU A 15 0.01 -5.73 -2.32
C LEU A 15 -0.97 -5.46 -1.17
N GLY A 16 -1.19 -4.19 -0.81
CA GLY A 16 -2.18 -3.81 0.20
C GLY A 16 -3.61 -4.19 -0.18
N ILE A 17 -3.99 -4.04 -1.46
CA ILE A 17 -5.29 -4.51 -1.98
C ILE A 17 -5.40 -6.02 -1.84
N LEU A 18 -4.34 -6.75 -2.18
CA LEU A 18 -4.31 -8.21 -2.12
C LEU A 18 -4.42 -8.71 -0.68
N PHE A 19 -3.71 -8.11 0.27
CA PHE A 19 -3.86 -8.41 1.69
C PHE A 19 -5.25 -8.10 2.22
N THR A 20 -5.87 -7.00 1.77
CA THR A 20 -7.26 -6.67 2.15
C THR A 20 -8.23 -7.72 1.62
N TYR A 21 -8.05 -8.19 0.38
CA TYR A 21 -8.88 -9.24 -0.21
C TYR A 21 -8.78 -10.55 0.58
N VAL A 22 -7.55 -10.97 0.93
CA VAL A 22 -7.32 -12.17 1.74
C VAL A 22 -7.86 -12.01 3.17
N ALA A 23 -7.79 -10.81 3.74
CA ALA A 23 -8.36 -10.51 5.06
C ALA A 23 -9.89 -10.70 5.08
N ILE A 24 -10.57 -10.25 4.01
CA ILE A 24 -12.02 -10.43 3.85
C ILE A 24 -12.36 -11.92 3.71
N LEU A 25 -11.59 -12.68 2.93
CA LEU A 25 -11.78 -14.13 2.79
C LEU A 25 -11.53 -14.88 4.11
N SER A 26 -10.66 -14.36 4.97
CA SER A 26 -10.35 -14.96 6.28
C SER A 26 -11.34 -14.56 7.37
N ALA A 27 -12.22 -13.59 7.09
CA ALA A 27 -13.30 -13.19 7.98
C ALA A 27 -14.47 -14.17 7.79
N ASP A 28 -14.42 -15.31 8.49
CA ASP A 28 -15.51 -16.30 8.50
C ASP A 28 -16.78 -15.73 9.16
N GLU A 29 -16.84 -15.78 10.49
CA GLU A 29 -18.03 -15.33 11.25
C GLU A 29 -17.89 -13.90 11.76
N THR A 30 -16.66 -13.47 12.05
CA THR A 30 -16.38 -12.12 12.57
C THR A 30 -15.08 -11.56 12.01
N ILE A 31 -15.02 -10.23 11.92
CA ILE A 31 -13.82 -9.47 11.53
C ILE A 31 -12.77 -9.48 12.66
N TRP A 32 -13.17 -9.88 13.87
CA TRP A 32 -12.32 -9.90 15.06
C TRP A 32 -11.35 -11.08 15.11
N ASN A 33 -11.34 -11.94 14.09
CA ASN A 33 -10.38 -13.02 14.00
C ASN A 33 -8.95 -12.46 13.95
N PHE A 34 -8.04 -13.06 14.72
CA PHE A 34 -6.64 -12.63 14.81
C PHE A 34 -5.98 -12.54 13.43
N ILE A 35 -6.25 -13.50 12.55
CA ILE A 35 -5.71 -13.54 11.18
C ILE A 35 -6.22 -12.36 10.35
N THR A 36 -7.52 -12.06 10.40
CA THR A 36 -8.13 -10.92 9.69
C THR A 36 -7.53 -9.59 10.14
N ILE A 37 -7.37 -9.40 11.45
CA ILE A 37 -6.76 -8.18 12.02
C ILE A 37 -5.29 -8.07 11.60
N LEU A 38 -4.54 -9.17 11.63
CA LEU A 38 -3.14 -9.19 11.24
C LEU A 38 -2.96 -8.85 9.75
N LEU A 39 -3.80 -9.43 8.88
CA LEU A 39 -3.80 -9.13 7.45
C LEU A 39 -4.20 -7.67 7.17
N ALA A 40 -5.21 -7.15 7.88
CA ALA A 40 -5.60 -5.74 7.77
C ALA A 40 -4.50 -4.78 8.26
N PHE A 41 -3.75 -5.16 9.30
CA PHE A 41 -2.59 -4.41 9.77
C PHE A 41 -1.50 -4.34 8.71
N PHE A 42 -1.15 -5.48 8.08
CA PHE A 42 -0.18 -5.49 6.98
C PHE A 42 -0.65 -4.65 5.79
N ALA A 43 -1.92 -4.81 5.38
CA ALA A 43 -2.51 -3.98 4.33
C ALA A 43 -2.38 -2.48 4.63
N THR A 44 -2.58 -2.06 5.89
CA THR A 44 -2.44 -0.65 6.31
C THR A 44 -1.02 -0.14 6.14
N LEU A 45 -0.01 -0.95 6.48
CA LEU A 45 1.40 -0.60 6.27
C LEU A 45 1.72 -0.45 4.79
N ASP A 46 1.26 -1.38 3.96
CA ASP A 46 1.47 -1.37 2.51
C ASP A 46 0.82 -0.13 1.85
N PHE A 47 -0.42 0.19 2.24
CA PHE A 47 -1.09 1.42 1.79
C PHE A 47 -0.33 2.67 2.24
N GLY A 48 0.13 2.72 3.49
CA GLY A 48 0.90 3.86 4.01
C GLY A 48 2.20 4.10 3.23
N VAL A 49 2.95 3.03 2.93
CA VAL A 49 4.18 3.11 2.13
C VAL A 49 3.87 3.48 0.68
N GLY A 50 2.83 2.88 0.08
CA GLY A 50 2.37 3.19 -1.27
C GLY A 50 2.00 4.67 -1.42
N ILE A 51 1.12 5.18 -0.55
CA ILE A 51 0.70 6.59 -0.52
C ILE A 51 1.92 7.51 -0.36
N ARG A 52 2.84 7.20 0.56
CA ARG A 52 4.05 8.01 0.76
C ARG A 52 4.91 8.10 -0.50
N MET A 53 5.08 6.99 -1.22
CA MET A 53 5.82 6.98 -2.49
C MET A 53 5.12 7.80 -3.59
N PHE A 54 3.79 7.75 -3.67
CA PHE A 54 3.02 8.62 -4.57
C PHE A 54 3.20 10.10 -4.24
N ILE A 55 3.10 10.48 -2.95
CA ILE A 55 3.33 11.86 -2.51
C ILE A 55 4.73 12.35 -2.90
N ILE A 56 5.76 11.53 -2.72
CA ILE A 56 7.13 11.85 -3.12
C ILE A 56 7.20 12.07 -4.63
N HIS A 57 6.57 11.22 -5.43
CA HIS A 57 6.53 11.38 -6.89
C HIS A 57 5.88 12.72 -7.30
N PHE A 58 4.72 13.06 -6.72
CA PHE A 58 4.06 14.34 -7.00
C PHE A 58 4.89 15.54 -6.55
N LYS A 59 5.58 15.44 -5.40
CA LYS A 59 6.45 16.50 -4.88
C LYS A 59 7.66 16.74 -5.80
N ILE A 60 8.32 15.66 -6.26
CA ILE A 60 9.44 15.74 -7.22
C ILE A 60 8.97 16.33 -8.56
N LYS A 61 7.82 15.89 -9.08
CA LYS A 61 7.24 16.41 -10.33
C LYS A 61 6.91 17.91 -10.22
N LYS A 62 6.39 18.37 -9.07
CA LYS A 62 6.11 19.79 -8.81
C LYS A 62 7.38 20.63 -8.72
N HIS A 63 8.46 20.08 -8.18
CA HIS A 63 9.74 20.78 -8.07
C HIS A 63 10.47 20.89 -9.41
N ASN A 64 10.40 19.86 -10.26
CA ASN A 64 10.97 19.89 -11.62
C ASN A 64 10.19 20.78 -12.59
N LYS A 65 8.91 21.06 -12.34
CA LYS A 65 8.09 21.98 -13.17
C LYS A 65 8.31 23.46 -12.85
N LYS A 66 9.04 23.76 -11.77
CA LYS A 66 9.34 25.14 -11.30
C LYS A 66 10.78 25.59 -11.60
N LYS A 67 11.64 24.70 -12.10
CA LYS A 67 12.93 25.04 -12.72
C LYS A 67 12.73 25.13 -14.22
#